data_AF-A0A936GXZ1-F1
#
_entry.id   AF-A0A936GXZ1-F1
#
_cell.length_a   1.000
_cell.length_b   1.000
_cell.length_c   1.000
_cell.angle_alpha   90.00
_cell.angle_beta   90.00
_cell.angle_gamma   90.00
#
_symmetry.space_group_name_H-M   'P 1'
#
loop_
_entity.id
_entity.type
_entity.pdbx_description
1 polymer ?
#
loop_
_entity_poly.entity_id
_entity_poly.type
_entity_poly.pdbx_seq_one_letter_code
_entity_poly.pdbx_strand_id
1 'polypeptide(L)'
;MTTFRQKASDIWTELGIEISTLLIIVTVTIGTWTVLNYKAGTQITSFFTNLEKNKEIRNQSHDLCGDTSPFNRKIRLNASMVDNYQEASKQLLIVMYRNYMPNVTLFPIFTGLVGILTLIIAQQSWAKVSPGVKSLFLLFVLLSGLFGLYPDIFHQKEAIDRNLQTYIEMEKMQIRASEINLSCLTDSIQIKQIMQQNTEIITKLNYYFNVQKSGLDINNIKVPGTQ
;
A
#
# COMPACT_ATOMS: atom_id res chain seq x y z
N MET A 1 -12.57 -53.45 -29.16
CA MET A 1 -13.04 -52.21 -29.80
C MET A 1 -13.72 -51.37 -28.73
N THR A 2 -13.08 -50.31 -28.25
CA THR A 2 -13.78 -49.30 -27.43
C THR A 2 -14.77 -48.57 -28.32
N THR A 3 -16.04 -48.51 -27.90
CA THR A 3 -17.07 -47.83 -28.68
C THR A 3 -16.83 -46.32 -28.63
N PHE A 4 -17.24 -45.59 -29.67
CA PHE A 4 -17.12 -44.12 -29.74
C PHE A 4 -17.68 -43.42 -28.48
N ARG A 5 -18.75 -43.97 -27.89
CA ARG A 5 -19.32 -43.50 -26.62
C ARG A 5 -18.36 -43.61 -25.43
N GLN A 6 -17.60 -44.70 -25.34
CA GLN A 6 -16.66 -44.93 -24.24
C GLN A 6 -15.49 -43.95 -24.34
N LYS A 7 -14.94 -43.78 -25.54
CA LYS A 7 -13.88 -42.81 -25.82
C LYS A 7 -14.32 -41.35 -25.57
N ALA A 8 -15.57 -41.02 -25.89
CA ALA A 8 -16.14 -39.71 -25.57
C ALA A 8 -16.32 -39.50 -24.06
N SER A 9 -16.82 -40.51 -23.34
CA SER A 9 -16.96 -40.47 -21.88
C SER A 9 -15.62 -40.22 -21.18
N ASP A 10 -14.56 -40.90 -21.62
CA ASP A 10 -13.21 -40.77 -21.04
C ASP A 10 -12.61 -39.36 -21.26
N ILE A 11 -12.89 -38.73 -22.42
CA ILE A 11 -12.47 -37.36 -22.69
C ILE A 11 -13.19 -36.36 -21.78
N TRP A 12 -14.49 -36.55 -21.56
CA TRP A 12 -15.27 -35.67 -20.69
C TRP A 12 -14.86 -35.79 -19.21
N THR A 13 -14.48 -36.98 -18.75
CA THR A 13 -13.98 -37.17 -17.39
C THR A 13 -12.61 -36.53 -17.20
N GLU A 14 -11.69 -36.68 -18.16
CA GLU A 14 -10.37 -36.02 -18.12
C GLU A 14 -10.50 -34.48 -18.12
N LEU A 15 -11.30 -33.92 -19.03
CA LEU A 15 -11.59 -32.47 -19.05
C LEU A 15 -12.23 -31.98 -17.74
N GLY A 16 -13.16 -32.76 -17.18
CA GLY A 16 -13.80 -32.43 -15.91
C GLY A 16 -12.80 -32.34 -14.74
N ILE A 17 -11.80 -33.22 -14.70
CA ILE A 17 -10.74 -33.20 -13.69
C ILE A 17 -9.84 -31.97 -13.87
N GLU A 18 -9.46 -31.62 -15.09
CA GLU A 18 -8.63 -30.44 -15.35
C GLU A 18 -9.33 -29.13 -14.98
N ILE A 19 -10.60 -28.98 -15.38
CA ILE A 19 -11.41 -27.79 -15.07
C ILE A 19 -11.61 -27.65 -13.56
N SER A 20 -11.95 -28.74 -12.87
CA SER A 20 -12.15 -28.71 -11.41
C SER A 20 -10.85 -28.38 -10.68
N THR A 21 -9.71 -28.92 -11.11
CA THR A 21 -8.39 -28.59 -10.56
C THR A 21 -8.06 -27.11 -10.74
N LEU A 22 -8.32 -26.56 -11.94
CA LEU A 22 -8.10 -25.14 -12.22
C LEU A 22 -8.99 -24.24 -11.36
N LEU A 23 -10.27 -24.60 -11.20
CA LEU A 23 -11.20 -23.88 -10.32
C LEU A 23 -10.73 -23.88 -8.86
N ILE A 24 -10.22 -25.02 -8.36
CA ILE A 24 -9.67 -25.12 -7.01
C ILE A 24 -8.48 -24.17 -6.86
N ILE A 25 -7.53 -24.18 -7.81
CA ILE A 25 -6.34 -23.33 -7.76
C ILE A 25 -6.73 -21.84 -7.76
N VAL A 26 -7.65 -21.44 -8.64
CA VAL A 26 -8.13 -20.06 -8.71
C VAL A 26 -8.82 -19.67 -7.39
N THR A 27 -9.69 -20.52 -6.86
CA THR A 27 -10.42 -20.25 -5.62
C THR A 27 -9.48 -20.15 -4.42
N VAL A 28 -8.50 -21.06 -4.31
CA VAL A 28 -7.47 -21.01 -3.26
C VAL A 28 -6.64 -19.74 -3.39
N THR A 29 -6.21 -19.38 -4.61
CA THR A 29 -5.42 -18.17 -4.85
C THR A 29 -6.17 -16.91 -4.42
N ILE A 30 -7.44 -16.76 -4.85
CA ILE A 30 -8.30 -15.63 -4.46
C ILE A 30 -8.55 -15.63 -2.96
N GLY A 31 -8.82 -16.79 -2.36
CA GLY A 31 -9.04 -16.93 -0.92
C GLY A 31 -7.81 -16.54 -0.10
N THR A 32 -6.63 -17.05 -0.46
CA THR A 32 -5.36 -16.68 0.17
C THR A 32 -5.07 -15.20 0.00
N TRP A 33 -5.26 -14.64 -1.20
CA TRP A 33 -5.08 -13.21 -1.45
C TRP A 33 -5.99 -12.36 -0.55
N THR A 34 -7.27 -12.73 -0.43
CA THR A 34 -8.25 -12.03 0.41
C THR A 34 -7.86 -12.06 1.88
N VAL A 35 -7.45 -13.23 2.40
CA VAL A 35 -6.99 -13.38 3.79
C VAL A 35 -5.73 -12.54 4.05
N LEU A 36 -4.77 -12.55 3.12
CA LEU A 36 -3.55 -11.75 3.24
C LEU A 36 -3.85 -10.25 3.16
N ASN A 37 -4.75 -9.82 2.28
CA ASN A 37 -5.18 -8.43 2.17
C ASN A 37 -5.84 -7.95 3.47
N TYR A 38 -6.71 -8.77 4.05
CA TYR A 38 -7.35 -8.49 5.33
C TYR A 38 -6.30 -8.37 6.45
N LYS A 39 -5.39 -9.35 6.59
CA LYS A 39 -4.32 -9.33 7.61
C LYS A 39 -3.39 -8.13 7.45
N ALA A 40 -2.98 -7.81 6.22
CA ALA A 40 -2.16 -6.64 5.96
C ALA A 40 -2.88 -5.35 6.36
N GLY A 41 -4.18 -5.26 6.05
CA GLY A 41 -5.04 -4.13 6.42
C GLY A 41 -5.17 -3.96 7.94
N THR A 42 -5.43 -5.04 8.67
CA THR A 42 -5.53 -4.97 10.14
C THR A 42 -4.20 -4.61 10.78
N GLN A 43 -3.08 -5.17 10.31
CA GLN A 43 -1.74 -4.84 10.80
C GLN A 43 -1.44 -3.35 10.61
N ILE A 44 -1.55 -2.83 9.39
CA ILE A 44 -1.18 -1.44 9.12
C ILE A 44 -2.12 -0.45 9.80
N THR A 45 -3.42 -0.78 9.89
CA THR A 45 -4.39 0.06 10.63
C THR A 45 -4.04 0.09 12.11
N SER A 46 -3.76 -1.07 12.72
CA SER A 46 -3.38 -1.14 14.14
C SER A 46 -2.09 -0.37 14.46
N PHE A 47 -1.12 -0.38 13.53
CA PHE A 47 0.09 0.43 13.63
C PHE A 47 -0.25 1.92 13.72
N PHE A 48 -1.09 2.43 12.83
CA PHE A 48 -1.51 3.83 12.87
C PHE A 48 -2.41 4.17 14.06
N THR A 49 -3.33 3.29 14.46
CA THR A 49 -4.16 3.52 15.65
C THR A 49 -3.31 3.70 16.92
N ASN A 50 -2.22 2.93 17.05
CA ASN A 50 -1.28 3.11 18.15
C ASN A 50 -0.53 4.46 18.09
N LEU A 51 -0.17 4.92 16.89
CA LEU A 51 0.46 6.23 16.69
C LEU A 51 -0.51 7.38 17.00
N GLU A 52 -1.78 7.25 16.60
CA GLU A 52 -2.82 8.25 16.86
C GLU A 52 -3.13 8.39 18.35
N LYS A 53 -3.16 7.29 19.10
CA LYS A 53 -3.32 7.34 20.56
C LYS A 53 -2.22 8.17 21.23
N ASN A 54 -0.98 8.08 20.74
CA ASN A 54 0.13 8.90 21.21
C ASN A 54 -0.02 10.37 20.78
N LYS A 55 -0.63 10.62 19.62
CA LYS A 55 -0.93 11.98 19.10
C LYS A 55 -2.03 12.68 19.90
N GLU A 56 -3.10 11.99 20.32
CA GLU A 56 -4.17 12.57 21.13
C GLU A 56 -3.70 13.06 22.50
N ILE A 57 -2.86 12.27 23.19
CA ILE A 57 -2.25 12.66 24.47
C ILE A 57 -1.43 13.95 24.32
N ARG A 58 -0.68 14.06 23.22
CA ARG A 58 0.09 15.25 22.87
C ARG A 58 -0.83 16.44 22.56
N ASN A 59 -1.89 16.26 21.77
CA ASN A 59 -2.83 17.31 21.40
C ASN A 59 -3.62 17.90 22.58
N GLN A 60 -3.96 17.09 23.59
CA GLN A 60 -4.58 17.59 24.83
C GLN A 60 -3.65 18.54 25.61
N SER A 61 -2.34 18.46 25.38
CA SER A 61 -1.35 19.36 25.99
C SER A 61 -1.26 20.72 25.28
N HIS A 62 -1.86 20.89 24.09
CA HIS A 62 -1.63 22.04 23.20
C HIS A 62 -2.64 23.19 23.32
N ASP A 63 -3.76 23.00 24.04
CA ASP A 63 -4.83 24.00 24.14
C ASP A 63 -4.57 25.08 25.21
N LEU A 64 -3.35 25.14 25.77
CA LEU A 64 -3.03 25.89 26.98
C LEU A 64 -2.77 27.40 26.79
N CYS A 65 -2.43 27.91 25.59
CA CYS A 65 -2.02 29.32 25.44
C CYS A 65 -3.08 30.28 24.81
N GLY A 66 -4.29 29.83 24.44
CA GLY A 66 -5.48 30.70 24.20
C GLY A 66 -5.41 31.86 23.17
N ASP A 67 -4.28 32.11 22.51
CA ASP A 67 -4.05 33.34 21.75
C ASP A 67 -4.63 33.30 20.31
N THR A 68 -5.40 34.34 19.98
CA THR A 68 -6.18 34.54 18.73
C THR A 68 -5.49 35.45 17.71
N SER A 69 -4.22 35.81 17.94
CA SER A 69 -3.46 36.68 17.03
C SER A 69 -3.48 36.19 15.55
N PRO A 70 -3.41 37.10 14.55
CA PRO A 70 -3.38 36.73 13.13
C PRO A 70 -2.24 35.76 12.78
N PHE A 71 -1.14 35.83 13.53
CA PHE A 71 -0.01 34.91 13.45
C PHE A 71 -0.40 33.49 13.86
N ASN A 72 -1.04 33.32 15.02
CA ASN A 72 -1.55 32.01 15.46
C ASN A 72 -2.63 31.45 14.54
N ARG A 73 -3.48 32.31 13.96
CA ARG A 73 -4.46 31.88 12.96
C ARG A 73 -3.78 31.27 11.73
N LYS A 74 -2.69 31.89 11.24
CA LYS A 74 -1.91 31.36 10.09
C LYS A 74 -1.20 30.06 10.44
N ILE A 75 -0.67 29.93 11.66
CA ILE A 75 -0.07 28.69 12.15
C ILE A 75 -1.10 27.56 12.23
N ARG A 76 -2.30 27.82 12.79
CA ARG A 76 -3.39 26.81 12.86
C ARG A 76 -3.83 26.35 11.47
N LEU A 77 -3.95 27.27 10.50
CA LEU A 77 -4.28 26.91 9.12
C LEU A 77 -3.21 26.01 8.51
N ASN A 78 -1.93 26.33 8.69
CA ASN A 78 -0.83 25.49 8.21
C ASN A 78 -0.79 24.12 8.91
N ALA A 79 -1.07 24.07 10.21
CA ALA A 79 -1.15 22.80 10.96
C ALA A 79 -2.28 21.91 10.42
N SER A 80 -3.47 22.48 10.17
CA SER A 80 -4.59 21.74 9.56
C SER A 80 -4.28 21.21 8.16
N MET A 81 -3.49 21.97 7.39
CA MET A 81 -2.99 21.53 6.09
C MET A 81 -2.02 20.35 6.22
N VAL A 82 -1.10 20.39 7.19
CA VAL A 82 -0.19 19.28 7.49
C VAL A 82 -0.96 18.03 7.91
N ASP A 83 -1.98 18.19 8.76
CA ASP A 83 -2.86 17.09 9.19
C ASP A 83 -3.55 16.41 7.99
N ASN A 84 -4.13 17.19 7.08
CA ASN A 84 -4.79 16.66 5.89
C ASN A 84 -3.82 15.87 5.00
N TYR A 85 -2.59 16.36 4.82
CA TYR A 85 -1.57 15.67 4.02
C TYR A 85 -1.04 14.42 4.70
N GLN A 86 -0.88 14.46 6.02
CA GLN A 86 -0.48 13.32 6.81
C GLN A 86 -1.52 12.20 6.68
N GLU A 87 -2.81 12.54 6.78
CA GLU A 87 -3.90 11.58 6.63
C GLU A 87 -3.97 11.03 5.20
N ALA A 88 -3.81 11.87 4.18
CA ALA A 88 -3.76 11.42 2.78
C ALA A 88 -2.60 10.42 2.54
N SER A 89 -1.41 10.73 3.07
CA SER A 89 -0.23 9.86 2.98
C SER A 89 -0.44 8.52 3.71
N LYS A 90 -1.08 8.56 4.89
CA LYS A 90 -1.48 7.38 5.65
C LYS A 90 -2.46 6.51 4.86
N GLN A 91 -3.52 7.08 4.30
CA GLN A 91 -4.52 6.33 3.53
C GLN A 91 -3.89 5.68 2.30
N LEU A 92 -3.05 6.41 1.56
CA LEU A 92 -2.34 5.87 0.41
C LEU A 92 -1.39 4.73 0.80
N LEU A 93 -0.68 4.88 1.92
CA LEU A 93 0.18 3.83 2.47
C LEU A 93 -0.62 2.58 2.83
N ILE A 94 -1.77 2.72 3.50
CA ILE A 94 -2.64 1.59 3.86
C ILE A 94 -3.09 0.83 2.62
N VAL A 95 -3.56 1.54 1.58
CA VAL A 95 -4.02 0.92 0.34
C VAL A 95 -2.87 0.19 -0.38
N MET A 96 -1.71 0.83 -0.49
CA MET A 96 -0.55 0.23 -1.16
C MET A 96 -0.04 -0.99 -0.39
N TYR A 97 0.09 -0.90 0.94
CA TYR A 97 0.55 -2.00 1.78
C TYR A 97 -0.39 -3.22 1.73
N ARG A 98 -1.70 -2.98 1.72
CA ARG A 98 -2.73 -4.04 1.60
C ARG A 98 -2.63 -4.83 0.30
N ASN A 99 -2.23 -4.19 -0.79
CA ASN A 99 -2.06 -4.85 -2.08
C ASN A 99 -0.66 -5.44 -2.25
N TYR A 100 0.37 -4.75 -1.72
CA TYR A 100 1.75 -5.20 -1.79
C TYR A 100 1.96 -6.55 -1.09
N MET A 101 1.51 -6.66 0.17
CA MET A 101 1.77 -7.85 1.00
C MET A 101 1.28 -9.18 0.39
N PRO A 102 0.04 -9.30 -0.12
CA PRO A 102 -0.40 -10.51 -0.82
C PRO A 102 0.50 -10.88 -2.01
N ASN A 103 0.92 -9.90 -2.81
CA ASN A 103 1.73 -10.14 -4.02
C ASN A 103 3.12 -10.68 -3.66
N VAL A 104 3.84 -10.00 -2.75
CA VAL A 104 5.17 -10.48 -2.31
C VAL A 104 5.11 -11.80 -1.54
N THR A 105 3.96 -12.16 -0.96
CA THR A 105 3.77 -13.45 -0.28
C THR A 105 3.43 -14.59 -1.24
N LEU A 106 2.57 -14.34 -2.24
CA LEU A 106 2.16 -15.36 -3.23
C LEU A 106 3.26 -15.66 -4.25
N PHE A 107 4.10 -14.67 -4.58
CA PHE A 107 5.23 -14.83 -5.50
C PHE A 107 6.14 -16.03 -5.17
N PRO A 108 6.72 -16.17 -3.95
CA PRO A 108 7.58 -17.31 -3.63
C PRO A 108 6.83 -18.65 -3.61
N ILE A 109 5.53 -18.66 -3.28
CA ILE A 109 4.71 -19.87 -3.31
C ILE A 109 4.61 -20.40 -4.73
N PHE A 110 4.18 -19.57 -5.69
CA PHE A 110 4.06 -19.98 -7.08
C PHE A 110 5.42 -20.28 -7.70
N THR A 111 6.45 -19.51 -7.38
CA THR A 111 7.82 -19.78 -7.86
C THR A 111 8.36 -21.12 -7.34
N GLY A 112 8.08 -21.47 -6.08
CA GLY A 112 8.40 -22.78 -5.52
C GLY A 112 7.67 -23.91 -6.23
N LEU A 113 6.37 -23.74 -6.54
CA LEU A 113 5.60 -24.71 -7.31
C LEU A 113 6.13 -24.87 -8.74
N VAL A 114 6.53 -23.78 -9.41
CA VAL A 114 7.23 -23.84 -10.71
C VAL A 114 8.51 -24.66 -10.60
N GLY A 115 9.31 -24.45 -9.54
CA GLY A 115 10.53 -25.21 -9.30
C GLY A 115 10.27 -26.71 -9.17
N ILE A 116 9.26 -27.11 -8.38
CA ILE A 116 8.87 -28.52 -8.22
C ILE A 116 8.45 -29.14 -9.57
N LEU A 117 7.60 -28.45 -10.33
CA LEU A 117 7.15 -28.94 -11.63
C LEU A 117 8.28 -29.01 -12.65
N THR A 118 9.23 -28.07 -12.59
CA THR A 118 10.44 -28.08 -13.44
C THR A 118 11.26 -29.35 -13.18
N LEU A 119 11.42 -29.77 -11.93
CA LEU A 119 12.13 -31.01 -11.59
C LEU A 119 11.41 -32.25 -12.13
N ILE A 120 10.08 -32.31 -11.98
CA ILE A 120 9.27 -33.42 -12.53
C ILE A 120 9.42 -33.49 -14.06
N ILE A 121 9.33 -32.33 -14.71
CA ILE A 121 9.49 -32.20 -16.17
C ILE A 121 10.89 -32.62 -16.60
N ALA A 122 11.93 -32.25 -15.86
CA ALA A 122 13.31 -32.61 -16.17
C ALA A 122 13.54 -34.13 -16.07
N GLN A 123 12.95 -34.80 -15.06
CA GLN A 123 13.09 -36.24 -14.87
C GLN A 123 12.41 -37.06 -15.97
N GLN A 124 11.24 -36.63 -16.45
CA GLN A 124 10.45 -37.38 -17.42
C GLN A 124 10.63 -36.89 -18.86
N SER A 125 11.26 -35.73 -19.08
CA SER A 125 11.28 -34.94 -20.32
C SER A 125 9.93 -34.34 -20.69
N TRP A 126 9.93 -33.09 -21.20
CA TRP A 126 8.71 -32.38 -21.60
C TRP A 126 7.79 -33.17 -22.53
N ALA A 127 8.34 -33.97 -23.45
CA ALA A 127 7.54 -34.75 -24.38
C ALA A 127 6.67 -35.83 -23.70
N LYS A 128 7.16 -36.44 -22.60
CA LYS A 128 6.52 -37.60 -21.97
C LYS A 128 5.65 -37.24 -20.75
N VAL A 129 5.78 -36.02 -20.23
CA VAL A 129 5.00 -35.53 -19.10
C VAL A 129 3.54 -35.33 -19.50
N SER A 130 2.61 -35.62 -18.59
CA SER A 130 1.17 -35.49 -18.84
C SER A 130 0.77 -34.05 -19.19
N PRO A 131 -0.29 -33.85 -20.01
CA PRO A 131 -0.82 -32.52 -20.33
C PRO A 131 -1.13 -31.68 -19.09
N GLY A 132 -1.76 -32.27 -18.06
CA GLY A 132 -2.09 -31.58 -16.81
C GLY A 132 -0.88 -30.96 -16.10
N VAL A 133 0.26 -31.67 -16.05
CA VAL A 133 1.49 -31.13 -15.44
C VAL A 133 2.04 -29.95 -16.24
N LYS A 134 1.96 -29.99 -17.58
CA LYS A 134 2.36 -28.87 -18.44
C LYS A 134 1.46 -27.66 -18.22
N SER A 135 0.15 -27.88 -18.14
CA SER A 135 -0.84 -26.82 -17.89
C SER A 135 -0.61 -26.16 -16.53
N LEU A 136 -0.39 -26.94 -15.47
CA LEU A 136 -0.06 -26.42 -14.13
C LEU A 136 1.26 -25.65 -14.13
N PHE A 137 2.27 -26.15 -14.84
CA PHE A 137 3.56 -25.46 -14.97
C PHE A 137 3.38 -24.08 -15.62
N LEU A 138 2.70 -24.00 -16.76
CA LEU A 138 2.45 -22.74 -17.46
C LEU A 138 1.60 -21.78 -16.60
N LEU A 139 0.59 -22.30 -15.90
CA LEU A 139 -0.25 -21.49 -15.00
C LEU A 139 0.58 -20.90 -13.86
N PHE A 140 1.42 -21.70 -13.19
CA PHE A 140 2.24 -21.21 -12.09
C PHE A 140 3.36 -20.28 -12.55
N VAL A 141 3.92 -20.48 -13.76
CA VAL A 141 4.84 -19.50 -14.38
C VAL A 141 4.13 -18.17 -14.58
N LEU A 142 2.90 -18.18 -15.10
CA LEU A 142 2.11 -16.97 -15.31
C LEU A 142 1.76 -16.28 -13.97
N LEU A 143 1.33 -17.04 -12.96
CA LEU A 143 1.01 -16.48 -11.64
C LEU A 143 2.26 -15.97 -10.91
N SER A 144 3.38 -16.68 -10.97
CA SER A 144 4.67 -16.21 -10.45
C SER A 144 5.08 -14.90 -11.12
N GLY A 145 4.99 -14.82 -12.46
CA GLY A 145 5.25 -13.58 -13.19
C GLY A 145 4.31 -12.44 -12.77
N LEU A 146 3.01 -12.71 -12.68
CA LEU A 146 2.02 -11.71 -12.27
C LEU A 146 2.31 -11.17 -10.86
N PHE A 147 2.44 -12.06 -9.86
CA PHE A 147 2.67 -11.65 -8.47
C PHE A 147 4.08 -11.08 -8.24
N GLY A 148 5.07 -11.49 -9.02
CA GLY A 148 6.44 -10.98 -8.94
C GLY A 148 6.60 -9.61 -9.60
N LEU A 149 5.97 -9.37 -10.74
CA LEU A 149 6.13 -8.12 -11.51
C LEU A 149 5.17 -7.02 -11.07
N TYR A 150 3.99 -7.37 -10.53
CA TYR A 150 2.98 -6.39 -10.17
C TYR A 150 3.49 -5.33 -9.16
N PRO A 151 4.19 -5.69 -8.07
CA PRO A 151 4.72 -4.69 -7.14
C PRO A 151 5.66 -3.68 -7.80
N ASP A 152 6.49 -4.13 -8.74
CA ASP A 152 7.50 -3.31 -9.40
C ASP A 152 6.90 -2.41 -10.48
N ILE A 153 5.99 -2.93 -11.31
CA ILE A 153 5.30 -2.14 -12.36
C ILE A 153 4.53 -0.96 -11.74
N PHE A 154 3.91 -1.18 -10.58
CA PHE A 154 3.15 -0.14 -9.88
C PHE A 154 3.97 0.60 -8.83
N HIS A 155 5.29 0.40 -8.78
CA HIS A 155 6.21 1.08 -7.85
C HIS A 155 5.72 1.02 -6.38
N GLN A 156 5.10 -0.10 -5.98
CA GLN A 156 4.37 -0.19 -4.72
C GLN A 156 5.29 -0.01 -3.51
N LYS A 157 6.48 -0.60 -3.54
CA LYS A 157 7.47 -0.46 -2.46
C LYS A 157 7.95 0.99 -2.32
N GLU A 158 8.31 1.62 -3.43
CA GLU A 158 8.77 3.01 -3.46
C GLU A 158 7.67 3.97 -2.99
N ALA A 159 6.42 3.71 -3.38
CA ALA A 159 5.27 4.47 -2.92
C ALA A 159 5.05 4.29 -1.41
N ILE A 160 5.14 3.07 -0.88
CA ILE A 160 5.04 2.79 0.56
C ILE A 160 6.15 3.55 1.31
N ASP A 161 7.40 3.42 0.87
CA ASP A 161 8.56 4.05 1.52
C ASP A 161 8.44 5.59 1.52
N ARG A 162 8.07 6.16 0.37
CA ARG A 162 7.89 7.62 0.22
C ARG A 162 6.76 8.14 1.09
N ASN A 163 5.60 7.47 1.11
CA ASN A 163 4.46 7.89 1.91
C ASN A 163 4.73 7.70 3.42
N LEU A 164 5.48 6.68 3.80
CA LEU A 164 5.89 6.46 5.20
C LEU A 164 6.83 7.57 5.66
N GLN A 165 7.84 7.90 4.85
CA GLN A 165 8.75 9.01 5.14
C GLN A 165 7.99 10.33 5.24
N THR A 166 7.09 10.60 4.29
CA THR A 166 6.24 11.81 4.29
C THR A 166 5.40 11.88 5.57
N TYR A 167 4.75 10.77 5.96
CA TYR A 167 3.98 10.70 7.20
C TYR A 167 4.84 11.02 8.43
N ILE A 168 6.04 10.42 8.54
CA ILE A 168 6.96 10.64 9.66
C ILE A 168 7.47 12.09 9.69
N GLU A 169 7.80 12.66 8.54
CA GLU A 169 8.25 14.06 8.45
C GLU A 169 7.15 15.03 8.89
N MET A 170 5.91 14.80 8.45
CA MET A 170 4.76 15.60 8.86
C MET A 170 4.49 15.47 10.36
N GLU A 171 4.59 14.25 10.92
CA GLU A 171 4.46 14.05 12.36
C GLU A 171 5.55 14.82 13.13
N LYS A 172 6.81 14.76 12.68
CA LYS A 172 7.92 15.52 13.29
C LYS A 172 7.69 17.03 13.22
N MET A 173 7.14 17.53 12.10
CA MET A 173 6.81 18.95 11.96
C MET A 173 5.71 19.36 12.95
N GLN A 174 4.68 18.53 13.13
CA GLN A 174 3.61 18.77 14.09
C GLN A 174 4.13 18.78 15.53
N ILE A 175 4.98 17.82 15.90
CA ILE A 175 5.63 17.78 17.23
C ILE A 175 6.42 19.06 17.49
N ARG A 176 7.24 19.50 16.54
CA ARG A 176 8.03 20.73 16.70
C ARG A 176 7.13 21.95 16.81
N ALA A 177 6.13 22.09 15.95
CA ALA A 177 5.16 23.18 16.01
C ALA A 177 4.44 23.22 17.37
N SER A 178 4.29 22.06 18.01
CA SER A 178 3.51 21.92 19.22
C SER A 178 4.33 22.06 20.51
N GLU A 179 5.59 21.62 20.52
CA GLU A 179 6.60 21.99 21.54
C GLU A 179 6.79 23.51 21.61
N ILE A 180 6.78 24.15 20.43
CA ILE A 180 6.85 25.60 20.29
C ILE A 180 5.64 26.30 20.93
N ASN A 181 4.43 25.78 20.71
CA ASN A 181 3.20 26.36 21.25
C ASN A 181 3.09 26.19 22.78
N LEU A 182 3.58 25.08 23.32
CA LEU A 182 3.62 24.80 24.77
C LEU A 182 4.52 25.76 25.56
N SER A 183 5.49 26.41 24.90
CA SER A 183 6.44 27.30 25.58
C SER A 183 5.89 28.69 25.94
N CYS A 184 4.60 28.97 25.67
CA CYS A 184 3.92 30.27 25.86
C CYS A 184 4.91 31.45 25.79
N LEU A 185 5.48 31.63 24.60
CA LEU A 185 6.66 32.45 24.32
C LEU A 185 6.51 33.88 24.85
N THR A 186 7.38 34.27 25.78
CA THR A 186 7.49 35.64 26.29
C THR A 186 8.73 36.37 25.78
N ASP A 187 9.70 35.65 25.19
CA ASP A 187 11.00 36.22 24.81
C ASP A 187 11.16 36.38 23.28
N SER A 188 11.54 37.59 22.87
CA SER A 188 11.59 38.04 21.47
C SER A 188 12.61 37.28 20.59
N ILE A 189 13.65 36.73 21.20
CA ILE A 189 14.69 35.94 20.52
C ILE A 189 14.17 34.53 20.20
N GLN A 190 13.46 33.90 21.15
CA GLN A 190 12.82 32.61 20.94
C GLN A 190 11.74 32.72 19.84
N ILE A 191 10.96 33.82 19.86
CA ILE A 191 9.98 34.12 18.80
C ILE A 191 10.64 34.21 17.42
N LYS A 192 11.79 34.88 17.27
CA LYS A 192 12.50 34.98 15.98
C LYS A 192 13.04 33.65 15.48
N GLN A 193 13.65 32.84 16.34
CA GLN A 193 14.13 31.50 15.97
C GLN A 193 12.98 30.59 15.53
N ILE A 194 11.85 30.71 16.21
CA ILE A 194 10.62 29.96 15.89
C ILE A 194 9.99 30.44 14.60
N MET A 195 9.97 31.75 14.33
CA MET A 195 9.53 32.28 13.04
C MET A 195 10.41 31.76 11.89
N GLN A 196 11.71 31.65 12.11
CA GLN A 196 12.64 31.13 11.11
C GLN A 196 12.42 29.63 10.86
N GLN A 197 12.29 28.82 11.90
CA GLN A 197 11.96 27.39 11.80
C GLN A 197 10.58 27.15 11.18
N ASN A 198 9.57 27.95 11.55
CA ASN A 198 8.24 27.89 10.94
C ASN A 198 8.28 28.30 9.47
N THR A 199 9.10 29.27 9.10
CA THR A 199 9.27 29.66 7.69
C THR A 199 9.91 28.53 6.88
N GLU A 200 10.88 27.81 7.44
CA GLU A 200 11.46 26.62 6.81
C GLU A 200 10.43 25.47 6.67
N ILE A 201 9.61 25.24 7.71
CA ILE A 201 8.51 24.27 7.68
C ILE A 201 7.48 24.67 6.61
N ILE A 202 7.09 25.94 6.56
CA ILE A 202 6.15 26.49 5.56
C ILE A 202 6.74 26.37 4.15
N THR A 203 8.04 26.60 3.99
CA THR A 203 8.72 26.48 2.69
C THR A 203 8.76 25.02 2.23
N LYS A 204 9.07 24.08 3.14
CA LYS A 204 9.01 22.64 2.85
C LYS A 204 7.60 22.18 2.54
N LEU A 205 6.61 22.65 3.28
CA LEU A 205 5.20 22.40 2.99
C LEU A 205 4.87 22.92 1.59
N ASN A 206 5.09 24.20 1.30
CA ASN A 206 4.83 24.77 -0.02
C ASN A 206 5.54 24.01 -1.15
N TYR A 207 6.76 23.53 -0.91
CA TYR A 207 7.46 22.65 -1.85
C TYR A 207 6.71 21.33 -2.06
N TYR A 208 6.33 20.61 -1.00
CA TYR A 208 5.57 19.37 -1.10
C TYR A 208 4.19 19.57 -1.75
N PHE A 209 3.50 20.66 -1.41
CA PHE A 209 2.24 21.07 -2.02
C PHE A 209 2.38 21.33 -3.52
N ASN A 210 3.42 22.06 -3.93
CA ASN A 210 3.65 22.37 -5.34
C ASN A 210 4.10 21.13 -6.14
N VAL A 211 4.93 20.27 -5.55
CA VAL A 211 5.37 19.00 -6.16
C VAL A 211 4.19 18.04 -6.34
N GLN A 212 3.30 17.91 -5.34
CA GLN A 212 2.09 17.10 -5.48
C GLN A 212 1.09 17.70 -6.46
N LYS A 213 0.92 19.03 -6.52
CA LYS A 213 0.08 19.69 -7.53
C LYS A 213 0.61 19.53 -8.95
N SER A 214 1.92 19.36 -9.13
CA SER A 214 2.52 19.05 -10.43
C SER A 214 2.54 17.55 -10.77
N GLY A 215 2.53 16.67 -9.76
CA GLY A 215 2.50 15.21 -9.94
C GLY A 215 1.10 14.61 -10.05
N LEU A 216 0.11 15.24 -9.42
CA LEU A 216 -1.31 15.07 -9.68
C LEU A 216 -1.71 16.18 -10.65
N ASP A 217 -1.80 15.89 -11.94
CA ASP A 217 -2.50 16.79 -12.86
C ASP A 217 -4.02 16.68 -12.56
N ILE A 218 -4.44 17.33 -11.46
CA ILE A 218 -5.82 17.33 -10.96
C ILE A 218 -6.76 17.98 -11.99
N ASN A 219 -6.23 18.72 -12.96
CA ASN A 219 -7.00 19.26 -14.09
C ASN A 219 -7.49 18.17 -15.06
N ASN A 220 -6.92 16.96 -15.00
CA ASN A 220 -7.33 15.81 -15.83
C ASN A 220 -8.11 14.73 -15.05
N ILE A 221 -8.28 14.87 -13.73
CA ILE A 221 -9.15 13.99 -12.95
C ILE A 221 -10.57 14.59 -12.95
N LYS A 222 -11.39 14.18 -13.92
CA LYS A 222 -12.84 14.44 -13.88
C LYS A 222 -13.44 13.72 -12.68
N VAL A 223 -13.80 14.47 -11.64
CA VAL A 223 -14.62 13.97 -10.54
C VAL A 223 -16.02 13.70 -11.10
N PRO A 224 -16.56 12.47 -11.04
CA PRO A 224 -17.91 12.19 -11.51
C PRO A 224 -18.92 12.98 -10.65
N GLY A 225 -19.69 13.86 -11.28
CA GLY A 225 -20.84 14.51 -10.63
C GLY A 225 -20.76 16.03 -10.43
N THR A 226 -19.81 16.74 -11.03
CA THR A 226 -19.89 18.22 -11.13
C THR A 226 -19.96 18.64 -12.60
N GLN A 227 -21.21 18.79 -13.08
CA GLN A 227 -21.58 19.75 -14.11
C GLN A 227 -22.22 20.95 -13.41
#